data_AF-A0A3M1IMR3-F1
#
_entry.id   AF-A0A3M1IMR3-F1
#
_cell.length_a   1.000
_cell.length_b   1.000
_cell.length_c   1.000
_cell.angle_alpha   90.00
_cell.angle_beta   90.00
_cell.angle_gamma   90.00
#
_symmetry.space_group_name_H-M   'P 1'
#
loop_
_entity.id
_entity.type
_entity.pdbx_description
1 polymer ?
#
loop_
_entity_poly.entity_id
_entity_poly.type
_entity_poly.pdbx_seq_one_letter_code
_entity_poly.pdbx_strand_id
1 'polypeptide(L)'
;MELLKNHYEKIILSVVLLGLAVVAAYLPIEVANVRQSLSEATGGILRPRVKPLEPLNLSSNLALLARVRHPEFPAFARPGHHVFNPARWIKGPDGNPMPEEDLGINQLQVVNITPLYDRVIYQGVRDSGQTIRYQIKEVREASEKRSKQSGVARFMAPGDETDFFRLVKVNGDPRQPESLVIELVENNRQVTITADQPFEQIAGYSADLYHAATKRNYPRRRVDDQLNLGGEVYKIVAIQADAVTLENVHTLKRTTIQRNAAR
;
A
#
# COMPACT_ATOMS: atom_id res chain seq x y z
N MET A 1 -9.97 75.19 -107.06
CA MET A 1 -10.87 74.13 -106.55
C MET A 1 -11.47 73.30 -107.70
N GLU A 2 -10.64 72.75 -108.60
CA GLU A 2 -11.16 71.89 -109.69
C GLU A 2 -10.84 70.40 -109.47
N LEU A 3 -9.77 70.09 -108.73
CA LEU A 3 -9.37 68.69 -108.48
C LEU A 3 -10.31 67.94 -107.53
N LEU A 4 -10.87 68.61 -106.50
CA LEU A 4 -11.83 68.00 -105.57
C LEU A 4 -13.22 67.77 -106.20
N LYS A 5 -13.62 68.52 -107.23
CA LYS A 5 -14.95 68.42 -107.82
C LYS A 5 -15.06 67.31 -108.87
N ASN A 6 -13.97 67.03 -109.60
CA ASN A 6 -13.92 66.00 -110.64
C ASN A 6 -13.52 64.60 -110.13
N HIS A 7 -13.01 64.48 -108.90
CA HIS A 7 -12.53 63.20 -108.33
C HIS A 7 -13.20 62.81 -107.00
N TYR A 8 -14.31 63.47 -106.64
CA TYR A 8 -15.03 63.27 -105.38
C TYR A 8 -15.48 61.81 -105.17
N GLU A 9 -15.97 61.15 -106.22
CA GLU A 9 -16.40 59.75 -106.18
C GLU A 9 -15.24 58.79 -105.82
N LYS A 10 -14.05 59.01 -106.39
CA LYS A 10 -12.86 58.18 -106.12
C LYS A 10 -12.33 58.40 -104.70
N ILE A 11 -12.42 59.63 -104.17
CA ILE A 11 -12.02 59.95 -102.79
C ILE A 11 -12.96 59.26 -101.80
N ILE A 12 -14.28 59.34 -102.00
CA ILE A 12 -15.24 58.64 -101.14
C ILE A 12 -15.02 57.12 -101.21
N LEU A 13 -14.85 56.57 -102.42
CA LEU A 13 -14.63 55.14 -102.59
C LEU A 13 -13.35 54.69 -101.86
N SER A 14 -12.28 55.48 -101.94
CA SER A 14 -11.03 55.21 -101.21
C SER A 14 -11.22 55.23 -99.69
N VAL A 15 -12.00 56.17 -99.15
CA VAL A 15 -12.26 56.27 -97.70
C VAL A 15 -13.12 55.09 -97.22
N VAL A 16 -14.14 54.71 -97.98
CA VAL A 16 -14.99 53.55 -97.67
C VAL A 16 -14.18 52.26 -97.70
N LEU A 17 -13.34 52.08 -98.72
CA LEU A 17 -12.53 50.88 -98.89
C LEU A 17 -11.43 50.77 -97.81
N LEU A 18 -10.87 51.90 -97.39
CA LEU A 18 -9.93 51.97 -96.26
C LEU A 18 -10.64 51.65 -94.93
N GLY A 19 -11.86 52.18 -94.72
CA GLY A 19 -12.68 51.83 -93.55
C GLY A 19 -13.00 50.32 -93.49
N LEU A 20 -13.33 49.71 -94.62
CA LEU A 20 -13.62 48.28 -94.72
C LEU A 20 -12.36 47.43 -94.41
N ALA A 21 -11.18 47.86 -94.88
CA ALA A 21 -9.91 47.21 -94.55
C ALA A 21 -9.58 47.30 -93.05
N VAL A 22 -9.84 48.45 -92.42
CA VAL A 22 -9.66 48.62 -90.96
C VAL A 22 -10.59 47.69 -90.18
N VAL A 23 -11.87 47.61 -90.57
CA VAL A 23 -12.84 46.70 -89.91
C VAL A 23 -12.42 45.23 -90.10
N ALA A 24 -12.01 44.84 -91.31
CA ALA A 24 -11.56 43.48 -91.60
C ALA A 24 -10.31 43.10 -90.78
N ALA A 25 -9.41 44.04 -90.51
CA ALA A 25 -8.24 43.83 -89.67
C ALA A 25 -8.56 43.83 -88.16
N TYR A 26 -9.61 44.54 -87.74
CA TYR A 26 -10.02 44.63 -86.33
C TYR A 26 -10.85 43.43 -85.86
N LEU A 27 -11.70 42.87 -86.73
CA LEU A 27 -12.58 41.74 -86.40
C LEU A 27 -11.87 40.51 -85.78
N PRO A 28 -10.70 40.05 -86.26
CA PRO A 28 -9.99 38.91 -85.67
C PRO A 28 -9.60 39.13 -84.21
N ILE A 29 -9.24 40.38 -83.85
CA ILE A 29 -8.82 40.76 -82.50
C ILE A 29 -10.01 40.68 -81.54
N GLU A 30 -11.16 41.22 -81.96
CA GLU A 30 -12.37 41.19 -81.15
C GLU A 30 -12.89 39.75 -80.96
N VAL A 31 -12.80 38.90 -81.98
CA VAL A 31 -13.18 37.48 -81.89
C VAL A 31 -12.29 36.73 -80.90
N ALA A 32 -10.99 37.03 -80.85
CA ALA A 32 -10.08 36.43 -79.87
C ALA A 32 -10.45 36.85 -78.43
N ASN A 33 -10.74 38.14 -78.22
CA ASN A 33 -11.16 38.66 -76.91
C ASN A 33 -12.47 38.02 -76.42
N VAL A 34 -13.46 37.88 -77.31
CA VAL A 34 -14.74 37.23 -76.99
C VAL A 34 -14.57 35.74 -76.69
N ARG A 35 -13.71 35.04 -77.44
CA ARG A 35 -13.41 33.62 -77.16
C ARG A 35 -12.76 33.44 -75.80
N GLN A 36 -11.86 34.35 -75.42
CA GLN A 36 -11.20 34.31 -74.13
C GLN A 36 -12.18 34.55 -72.98
N SER A 37 -13.03 35.58 -73.07
CA SER A 37 -14.04 35.87 -72.04
C SER A 37 -15.06 34.74 -71.86
N LEU A 38 -15.48 34.10 -72.96
CA LEU A 38 -16.35 32.92 -72.90
C LEU A 38 -15.65 31.72 -72.26
N SER A 39 -14.36 31.51 -72.52
CA SER A 39 -13.58 30.43 -71.91
C SER A 39 -13.41 30.63 -70.40
N GLU A 40 -13.19 31.87 -69.96
CA GLU A 40 -13.09 32.25 -68.54
C GLU A 40 -14.45 32.08 -67.83
N ALA A 41 -15.54 32.55 -68.46
CA ALA A 41 -16.89 32.37 -67.94
C ALA A 41 -17.29 30.89 -67.86
N THR A 42 -16.97 30.09 -68.89
CA THR A 42 -17.23 28.65 -68.92
C THR A 42 -16.41 27.92 -67.85
N GLY A 43 -15.15 28.32 -67.65
CA GLY A 43 -14.29 27.79 -66.59
C GLY A 43 -14.84 28.02 -65.19
N GLY A 44 -15.47 29.18 -64.94
CA GLY A 44 -16.12 29.51 -63.68
C GLY A 44 -17.37 28.67 -63.38
N ILE A 45 -18.12 28.28 -64.42
CA ILE A 45 -19.34 27.45 -64.29
C ILE A 45 -18.97 25.97 -64.08
N LEU A 46 -17.96 25.46 -64.81
CA LEU A 46 -17.53 24.06 -64.72
C LEU A 46 -16.79 23.72 -63.43
N ARG A 47 -16.23 24.73 -62.73
CA ARG A 47 -15.50 24.55 -61.47
C ARG A 47 -15.95 25.61 -60.47
N PRO A 48 -17.14 25.46 -59.85
CA PRO A 48 -17.53 26.34 -58.77
C PRO A 48 -16.44 26.29 -57.70
N ARG A 49 -15.99 27.46 -57.24
CA ARG A 49 -15.00 27.59 -56.17
C ARG A 49 -15.69 27.20 -54.86
N VAL A 50 -15.78 25.90 -54.59
CA VAL A 50 -16.41 25.38 -53.37
C VAL A 50 -15.54 25.77 -52.19
N LYS A 51 -16.09 26.55 -51.26
CA LYS A 51 -15.44 26.84 -49.99
C LYS A 51 -15.19 25.50 -49.28
N PRO A 52 -13.96 25.20 -48.83
CA PRO A 52 -13.71 23.97 -48.10
C PRO A 52 -14.61 23.91 -46.87
N LEU A 53 -15.17 22.74 -46.61
CA LEU A 53 -16.01 22.52 -45.44
C LEU A 53 -15.21 22.84 -44.18
N GLU A 54 -15.82 23.56 -43.26
CA GLU A 54 -15.21 23.82 -41.95
C GLU A 54 -15.04 22.50 -41.20
N PRO A 55 -13.88 22.27 -40.57
CA PRO A 55 -13.62 21.01 -39.89
C PRO A 55 -14.61 20.82 -38.75
N LEU A 56 -15.24 19.64 -38.71
CA LEU A 56 -16.19 19.28 -37.68
C LEU A 56 -15.48 19.23 -36.31
N ASN A 57 -15.93 20.05 -35.36
CA ASN A 57 -15.35 20.08 -34.02
C ASN A 57 -15.84 18.86 -33.21
N LEU A 58 -14.98 17.86 -33.09
CA LEU A 58 -15.25 16.62 -32.35
C LEU A 58 -14.73 16.63 -30.91
N SER A 59 -14.23 17.76 -30.40
CA SER A 59 -13.59 17.85 -29.08
C SER A 59 -14.48 17.36 -27.94
N SER A 60 -15.77 17.72 -27.94
CA SER A 60 -16.74 17.27 -26.94
C SER A 60 -16.97 15.76 -26.98
N ASN A 61 -17.12 15.20 -28.19
CA ASN A 61 -17.33 13.77 -28.39
C ASN A 61 -16.11 12.94 -27.97
N LEU A 62 -14.89 13.43 -28.27
CA LEU A 62 -13.65 12.80 -27.86
C LEU A 62 -13.47 12.86 -26.33
N ALA A 63 -13.85 13.96 -25.69
CA ALA A 63 -13.82 14.08 -24.22
C ALA A 63 -14.80 13.10 -23.54
N LEU A 64 -16.00 12.91 -24.11
CA LEU A 64 -16.96 11.92 -23.63
C LEU A 64 -16.43 10.48 -23.80
N LEU A 65 -15.84 10.16 -24.95
CA LEU A 65 -15.20 8.87 -25.21
C LEU A 65 -14.06 8.59 -24.23
N ALA A 66 -13.23 9.58 -23.90
CA ALA A 66 -12.16 9.44 -22.93
C ALA A 66 -12.69 9.10 -21.53
N ARG A 67 -13.78 9.75 -21.10
CA ARG A 67 -14.43 9.48 -19.81
C ARG A 67 -15.06 8.09 -19.75
N VAL A 68 -15.61 7.60 -20.86
CA VAL A 68 -16.19 6.24 -20.92
C VAL A 68 -15.09 5.18 -20.92
N ARG A 69 -13.94 5.43 -21.56
CA ARG A 69 -12.80 4.50 -21.58
C ARG A 69 -12.06 4.41 -20.26
N HIS A 70 -12.04 5.50 -19.49
CA HIS A 70 -11.48 5.55 -18.14
C HIS A 70 -12.58 5.95 -17.17
N PRO A 71 -13.47 5.02 -16.78
CA PRO A 71 -14.49 5.31 -15.79
C PRO A 71 -13.80 5.67 -14.47
N GLU A 72 -13.79 6.96 -14.13
CA GLU A 72 -13.41 7.41 -12.81
C GLU A 72 -14.57 7.12 -11.87
N PHE A 73 -14.41 6.12 -11.01
CA PHE A 73 -15.36 5.90 -9.92
C PHE A 73 -15.15 7.00 -8.90
N PRO A 74 -16.13 7.90 -8.66
CA PRO A 74 -16.05 8.82 -7.55
C PRO A 74 -15.88 7.98 -6.27
N ALA A 75 -14.74 8.17 -5.61
CA ALA A 75 -14.36 7.40 -4.45
C ALA A 75 -15.08 7.92 -3.20
N PHE A 76 -16.40 7.70 -3.16
CA PHE A 76 -17.27 8.14 -2.07
C PHE A 76 -17.00 7.43 -0.72
N ALA A 77 -16.16 6.40 -0.73
CA ALA A 77 -15.83 5.56 0.43
C ALA A 77 -14.31 5.55 0.75
N ARG A 78 -13.55 6.57 0.32
CA ARG A 78 -12.14 6.69 0.73
C ARG A 78 -12.06 7.16 2.19
N PRO A 79 -11.11 6.62 2.99
CA PRO A 79 -10.84 7.12 4.33
C PRO A 79 -10.58 8.64 4.30
N GLY A 80 -11.26 9.41 5.14
CA GLY A 80 -11.13 10.87 5.24
C GLY A 80 -12.18 11.70 4.49
N HIS A 81 -13.04 11.09 3.66
CA HIS A 81 -14.19 11.79 3.05
C HIS A 81 -15.51 11.31 3.67
N HIS A 82 -16.02 12.08 4.63
CA HIS A 82 -17.21 11.71 5.42
C HIS A 82 -18.53 12.30 4.88
N VAL A 83 -18.59 12.62 3.58
CA VAL A 83 -19.75 13.33 2.97
C VAL A 83 -20.98 12.43 2.86
N PHE A 84 -20.79 11.15 2.53
CA PHE A 84 -21.89 10.18 2.37
C PHE A 84 -21.97 9.16 3.50
N ASN A 85 -20.87 8.96 4.25
CA ASN A 85 -20.82 8.14 5.46
C ASN A 85 -20.21 8.98 6.60
N PRO A 86 -21.03 9.79 7.29
CA PRO A 86 -20.54 10.61 8.40
C PRO A 86 -20.05 9.71 9.53
N ALA A 87 -18.82 9.92 9.98
CA ALA A 87 -18.32 9.23 11.17
C ALA A 87 -19.19 9.62 12.38
N ARG A 88 -19.54 8.62 13.18
CA ARG A 88 -20.17 8.88 14.49
C ARG A 88 -19.11 9.50 15.40
N TRP A 89 -19.47 10.62 16.02
CA TRP A 89 -18.60 11.30 16.98
C TRP A 89 -18.94 10.85 18.38
N ILE A 90 -17.92 10.46 19.14
CA ILE A 90 -18.07 10.08 20.53
C ILE A 90 -17.10 10.87 21.40
N LYS A 91 -17.45 11.03 22.69
CA LYS A 91 -16.57 11.70 23.64
C LYS A 91 -15.38 10.80 23.92
N GLY A 92 -14.19 11.29 23.63
CA GLY A 92 -12.95 10.61 23.97
C GLY A 92 -12.70 10.59 25.48
N PRO A 93 -11.64 9.87 25.92
CA PRO A 93 -11.23 9.84 27.33
C PRO A 93 -10.90 11.23 27.88
N ASP A 94 -10.35 12.11 27.03
CA ASP A 94 -9.99 13.50 27.35
C ASP A 94 -11.22 14.45 27.35
N GLY A 95 -12.43 13.93 27.14
CA GLY A 95 -13.67 14.71 27.07
C GLY A 95 -13.93 15.40 25.72
N ASN A 96 -12.92 15.50 24.86
CA ASN A 96 -13.03 16.05 23.52
C ASN A 96 -13.75 15.10 22.55
N PRO A 97 -14.55 15.61 21.61
CA PRO A 97 -15.18 14.78 20.59
C PRO A 97 -14.12 14.21 19.64
N MET A 98 -14.19 12.92 19.36
CA MET A 98 -13.36 12.23 18.37
C MET A 98 -14.21 11.27 17.52
N PRO A 99 -13.79 10.97 16.28
CA PRO A 99 -14.46 9.97 15.46
C PRO A 99 -14.42 8.58 16.12
N GLU A 100 -15.51 7.82 16.04
CA GLU A 100 -15.60 6.43 16.55
C GLU A 100 -14.53 5.53 15.89
N GLU A 101 -14.21 5.79 14.62
CA GLU A 101 -13.20 5.07 13.83
C GLU A 101 -11.78 5.16 14.44
N ASP A 102 -11.47 6.27 15.11
CA ASP A 102 -10.18 6.50 15.77
C ASP A 102 -10.07 5.82 17.14
N LEU A 103 -11.14 5.22 17.64
CA LEU A 103 -11.11 4.49 18.91
C LEU A 103 -10.92 2.98 18.73
N GLY A 104 -10.98 2.49 17.49
CA GLY A 104 -10.82 1.09 17.15
C GLY A 104 -9.38 0.61 17.07
N ILE A 105 -9.23 -0.63 16.63
CA ILE A 105 -7.93 -1.32 16.49
C ILE A 105 -6.92 -0.61 15.58
N ASN A 106 -7.37 0.26 14.68
CA ASN A 106 -6.52 0.99 13.72
C ASN A 106 -5.52 1.94 14.40
N GLN A 107 -5.82 2.41 15.61
CA GLN A 107 -4.94 3.30 16.37
C GLN A 107 -4.07 2.54 17.38
N LEU A 108 -4.16 1.20 17.42
CA LEU A 108 -3.33 0.37 18.26
C LEU A 108 -1.97 0.12 17.59
N GLN A 109 -0.90 0.30 18.35
CA GLN A 109 0.48 0.18 17.90
C GLN A 109 1.23 -0.79 18.81
N VAL A 110 2.12 -1.58 18.21
CA VAL A 110 3.04 -2.44 18.96
C VAL A 110 4.29 -1.64 19.30
N VAL A 111 4.49 -1.38 20.59
CA VAL A 111 5.65 -0.61 21.09
C VAL A 111 6.87 -1.51 21.17
N ASN A 112 6.72 -2.65 21.84
CA ASN A 112 7.79 -3.61 22.04
C ASN A 112 7.25 -5.03 22.09
N ILE A 113 8.08 -5.98 21.65
CA ILE A 113 7.83 -7.40 21.77
C ILE A 113 9.02 -7.98 22.51
N THR A 114 8.76 -8.59 23.67
CA THR A 114 9.78 -9.19 24.54
C THR A 114 9.66 -10.71 24.48
N PRO A 115 10.71 -11.45 24.07
CA PRO A 115 10.72 -12.91 24.14
C PRO A 115 10.66 -13.36 25.60
N LEU A 116 9.89 -14.43 25.84
CA LEU A 116 9.77 -15.09 27.13
C LEU A 116 10.49 -16.43 27.05
N TYR A 117 11.40 -16.66 27.99
CA TYR A 117 12.29 -17.81 27.98
C TYR A 117 11.87 -18.89 28.98
N ASP A 118 12.09 -20.14 28.59
CA ASP A 118 12.27 -21.24 29.52
C ASP A 118 13.77 -21.48 29.70
N ARG A 119 14.21 -21.56 30.97
CA ARG A 119 15.63 -21.69 31.33
C ARG A 119 15.86 -22.76 32.38
N VAL A 120 16.97 -23.49 32.24
CA VAL A 120 17.49 -24.39 33.28
C VAL A 120 18.91 -23.97 33.62
N ILE A 121 19.09 -23.53 34.86
CA ILE A 121 20.31 -22.89 35.34
C ILE A 121 20.91 -23.73 36.46
N TYR A 122 22.14 -24.19 36.26
CA TYR A 122 22.91 -24.83 37.31
C TYR A 122 23.49 -23.77 38.26
N GLN A 123 23.28 -23.93 39.57
CA GLN A 123 23.69 -22.94 40.58
C GLN A 123 24.78 -23.44 41.53
N GLY A 124 25.01 -24.75 41.63
CA GLY A 124 26.05 -25.30 42.48
C GLY A 124 25.73 -26.67 43.04
N VAL A 125 26.63 -27.16 43.89
CA VAL A 125 26.52 -28.46 44.56
C VAL A 125 26.23 -28.26 46.04
N ARG A 126 25.36 -29.13 46.58
CA ARG A 126 25.21 -29.35 48.01
C ARG A 126 25.73 -30.75 48.33
N ASP A 127 26.88 -30.80 48.99
CA ASP A 127 27.45 -32.04 49.55
C ASP A 127 27.02 -32.16 51.02
N SER A 128 26.36 -33.27 51.35
CA SER A 128 25.95 -33.60 52.73
C SER A 128 26.82 -34.71 53.35
N GLY A 129 27.91 -35.09 52.69
CA GLY A 129 28.80 -36.18 53.08
C GLY A 129 28.29 -37.58 52.71
N GLN A 130 26.97 -37.81 52.77
CA GLN A 130 26.34 -39.07 52.34
C GLN A 130 25.72 -38.99 50.95
N THR A 131 25.20 -37.83 50.56
CA THR A 131 24.61 -37.61 49.24
C THR A 131 25.02 -36.26 48.67
N ILE A 132 25.35 -36.25 47.38
CA ILE A 132 25.63 -35.05 46.60
C ILE A 132 24.38 -34.72 45.80
N ARG A 133 23.90 -33.47 45.92
CA ARG A 133 22.78 -32.96 45.13
C ARG A 133 23.17 -31.68 44.43
N TYR A 134 22.62 -31.48 43.24
CA TYR A 134 22.89 -30.34 42.38
C TYR A 134 21.72 -29.36 42.49
N GLN A 135 22.03 -28.11 42.81
CA GLN A 135 21.07 -27.03 42.84
C GLN A 135 20.81 -26.55 41.41
N ILE A 136 19.62 -26.80 40.90
CA ILE A 136 19.20 -26.41 39.56
C ILE A 136 17.96 -25.53 39.67
N LYS A 137 18.01 -24.35 39.06
CA LYS A 137 16.89 -23.40 38.99
C LYS A 137 16.21 -23.52 37.64
N GLU A 138 14.93 -23.85 37.67
CA GLU A 138 14.04 -23.85 36.51
C GLU A 138 13.28 -22.52 36.48
N VAL A 139 13.32 -21.79 35.36
CA VAL A 139 12.59 -20.53 35.14
C VAL A 139 11.70 -20.69 33.92
N ARG A 140 10.40 -20.40 34.02
CA ARG A 140 9.44 -20.50 32.91
C ARG A 140 8.66 -19.21 32.76
N GLU A 141 9.23 -18.24 32.04
CA GLU A 141 8.69 -16.87 31.97
C GLU A 141 7.29 -16.82 31.33
N ALA A 142 7.00 -17.74 30.40
CA ALA A 142 5.71 -17.85 29.71
C ALA A 142 4.59 -18.49 30.57
N SER A 143 4.93 -19.13 31.70
CA SER A 143 3.94 -19.80 32.57
C SER A 143 2.91 -18.82 33.13
N GLU A 144 1.66 -19.26 33.28
CA GLU A 144 0.59 -18.51 33.98
C GLU A 144 0.87 -18.40 35.49
N LYS A 145 1.50 -19.43 36.08
CA LYS A 145 1.81 -19.47 37.50
C LYS A 145 3.04 -18.63 37.82
N ARG A 146 2.87 -17.59 38.64
CA ARG A 146 3.95 -16.66 39.05
C ARG A 146 5.14 -17.34 39.71
N SER A 147 4.94 -18.42 40.46
CA SER A 147 6.04 -19.19 41.08
C SER A 147 6.95 -19.85 40.04
N LYS A 148 6.39 -20.32 38.93
CA LYS A 148 7.16 -20.88 37.81
C LYS A 148 7.85 -19.78 36.99
N GLN A 149 7.26 -18.59 36.90
CA GLN A 149 7.86 -17.44 36.19
C GLN A 149 9.17 -16.97 36.82
N SER A 150 9.23 -16.80 38.15
CA SER A 150 10.47 -16.40 38.84
C SER A 150 11.48 -17.55 38.98
N GLY A 151 10.96 -18.76 38.86
CA GLY A 151 11.67 -20.01 38.98
C GLY A 151 11.91 -20.48 40.41
N VAL A 152 12.07 -21.78 40.55
CA VAL A 152 12.32 -22.46 41.83
C VAL A 152 13.61 -23.25 41.72
N ALA A 153 14.54 -23.01 42.64
CA ALA A 153 15.74 -23.82 42.77
C ALA A 153 15.41 -25.13 43.49
N ARG A 154 15.83 -26.25 42.93
CA ARG A 154 15.65 -27.59 43.51
C ARG A 154 17.00 -28.28 43.62
N PHE A 155 17.14 -29.12 44.64
CA PHE A 155 18.29 -30.00 44.80
C PHE A 155 17.97 -31.36 44.18
N MET A 156 18.66 -31.71 43.11
CA MET A 156 18.41 -32.91 42.31
C MET A 156 19.62 -33.85 42.35
N ALA A 157 19.36 -35.15 42.27
CA ALA A 157 20.33 -36.19 41.99
C ALA A 157 20.13 -36.75 40.57
N PRO A 158 21.15 -37.38 39.96
CA PRO A 158 20.97 -38.07 38.68
C PRO A 158 19.84 -39.10 38.79
N GLY A 159 18.89 -39.03 37.86
CA GLY A 159 17.66 -39.80 37.86
C GLY A 159 16.42 -38.99 38.25
N ASP A 160 16.56 -37.91 39.02
CA ASP A 160 15.44 -37.05 39.43
C ASP A 160 14.83 -36.28 38.26
N GLU A 161 13.53 -36.07 38.31
CA GLU A 161 12.73 -35.47 37.23
C GLU A 161 11.83 -34.34 37.74
N THR A 162 11.61 -33.33 36.90
CA THR A 162 10.58 -32.29 37.05
C THR A 162 9.56 -32.38 35.92
N ASP A 163 8.53 -31.54 35.95
CA ASP A 163 7.58 -31.42 34.83
C ASP A 163 8.18 -30.81 33.55
N PHE A 164 9.45 -30.39 33.58
CA PHE A 164 10.13 -29.77 32.44
C PHE A 164 11.37 -30.55 31.98
N PHE A 165 12.17 -31.07 32.90
CA PHE A 165 13.39 -31.80 32.57
C PHE A 165 13.72 -32.87 33.59
N ARG A 166 14.56 -33.82 33.19
CA ARG A 166 15.18 -34.84 34.03
C ARG A 166 16.69 -34.65 34.08
N LEU A 167 17.29 -34.78 35.26
CA LEU A 167 18.74 -34.80 35.39
C LEU A 167 19.24 -36.21 35.06
N VAL A 168 19.91 -36.38 33.92
CA VAL A 168 20.34 -37.72 33.45
C VAL A 168 21.71 -38.07 34.01
N LYS A 169 22.67 -37.16 33.84
CA LYS A 169 24.07 -37.43 34.14
C LYS A 169 24.78 -36.17 34.60
N VAL A 170 25.80 -36.36 35.41
CA VAL A 170 26.76 -35.34 35.79
C VAL A 170 28.13 -35.80 35.28
N ASN A 171 28.84 -34.91 34.57
CA ASN A 171 30.17 -35.17 34.05
C ASN A 171 31.22 -34.46 34.91
N GLY A 172 32.41 -35.07 35.03
CA GLY A 172 33.50 -34.57 35.86
C GLY A 172 33.39 -35.04 37.32
N ASP A 173 34.06 -34.34 38.22
CA ASP A 173 34.01 -34.61 39.66
C ASP A 173 32.60 -34.27 40.21
N PRO A 174 31.90 -35.19 40.89
CA PRO A 174 30.61 -34.90 41.51
C PRO A 174 30.60 -33.68 42.45
N ARG A 175 31.73 -33.33 43.07
CA ARG A 175 31.85 -32.14 43.93
C ARG A 175 32.12 -30.85 43.16
N GLN A 176 32.67 -30.97 41.96
CA GLN A 176 32.99 -29.88 41.04
C GLN A 176 32.65 -30.30 39.60
N PRO A 177 31.35 -30.38 39.27
CA PRO A 177 30.93 -30.91 37.98
C PRO A 177 31.31 -29.95 36.86
N GLU A 178 31.86 -30.51 35.78
CA GLU A 178 32.20 -29.75 34.58
C GLU A 178 30.93 -29.41 33.79
N SER A 179 30.00 -30.36 33.73
CA SER A 179 28.73 -30.20 33.04
C SER A 179 27.67 -31.16 33.56
N LEU A 180 26.41 -30.76 33.39
CA LEU A 180 25.24 -31.58 33.71
C LEU A 180 24.49 -31.88 32.41
N VAL A 181 24.09 -33.13 32.21
CA VAL A 181 23.25 -33.55 31.10
C VAL A 181 21.82 -33.64 31.60
N ILE A 182 20.96 -32.79 31.06
CA ILE A 182 19.52 -32.80 31.30
C ILE A 182 18.80 -33.37 30.08
N GLU A 183 17.65 -33.98 30.29
CA GLU A 183 16.73 -34.42 29.24
C GLU A 183 15.42 -33.66 29.37
N LEU A 184 15.00 -32.99 28.29
CA LEU A 184 13.74 -32.25 28.27
C LEU A 184 12.58 -33.23 28.15
N VAL A 185 11.57 -33.12 29.03
CA VAL A 185 10.42 -34.04 29.08
C VAL A 185 9.56 -33.95 27.82
N GLU A 186 9.48 -32.77 27.19
CA GLU A 186 8.61 -32.52 26.04
C GLU A 186 9.01 -33.35 24.80
N ASN A 187 10.31 -33.51 24.55
CA ASN A 187 10.83 -34.11 23.32
C ASN A 187 11.94 -35.15 23.55
N ASN A 188 12.20 -35.51 24.80
CA ASN A 188 13.29 -36.41 25.20
C ASN A 188 14.66 -35.99 24.65
N ARG A 189 14.86 -34.68 24.41
CA ARG A 189 16.13 -34.16 23.91
C ARG A 189 17.09 -33.96 25.07
N GLN A 190 18.26 -34.57 24.96
CA GLN A 190 19.35 -34.32 25.90
C GLN A 190 20.10 -33.03 25.57
N VAL A 191 20.35 -32.23 26.59
CA VAL A 191 21.07 -30.96 26.53
C VAL A 191 22.13 -30.95 27.62
N THR A 192 23.32 -30.49 27.28
CA THR A 192 24.39 -30.28 28.26
C THR A 192 24.36 -28.83 28.72
N ILE A 193 24.35 -28.62 30.03
CA ILE A 193 24.42 -27.30 30.68
C ILE A 193 25.67 -27.22 31.56
N THR A 194 26.20 -26.01 31.69
CA THR A 194 27.32 -25.70 32.58
C THR A 194 26.94 -24.54 33.50
N ALA A 195 27.84 -24.15 34.41
CA ALA A 195 27.62 -22.97 35.25
C ALA A 195 27.49 -21.67 34.43
N ASP A 196 28.24 -21.57 33.32
CA ASP A 196 28.26 -20.39 32.46
C ASP A 196 27.28 -20.48 31.29
N GLN A 197 26.88 -21.69 30.91
CA GLN A 197 25.99 -21.95 29.78
C GLN A 197 24.71 -22.64 30.26
N PRO A 198 23.70 -21.88 30.72
CA PRO A 198 22.39 -22.43 31.01
C PRO A 198 21.69 -22.87 29.72
N PHE A 199 20.72 -23.76 29.86
CA PHE A 199 19.79 -24.02 28.77
C PHE A 199 18.80 -22.87 28.67
N GLU A 200 18.60 -22.33 27.46
CA GLU A 200 17.61 -21.29 27.17
C GLU A 200 16.87 -21.61 25.88
N GLN A 201 15.54 -21.49 25.90
CA GLN A 201 14.70 -21.54 24.71
C GLN A 201 13.58 -20.51 24.79
N ILE A 202 13.15 -19.99 23.64
CA ILE A 202 12.00 -19.08 23.57
C ILE A 202 10.73 -19.93 23.69
N ALA A 203 9.96 -19.70 24.75
CA ALA A 203 8.70 -20.37 25.01
C ALA A 203 7.48 -19.55 24.52
N GLY A 204 7.67 -18.25 24.31
CA GLY A 204 6.62 -17.37 23.79
C GLY A 204 7.07 -15.93 23.77
N TYR A 205 6.10 -15.03 23.62
CA TYR A 205 6.34 -13.59 23.55
C TYR A 205 5.32 -12.83 24.41
N SER A 206 5.73 -11.67 24.88
CA SER A 206 4.84 -10.65 25.45
C SER A 206 4.94 -9.37 24.64
N ALA A 207 3.86 -8.62 24.56
CA ALA A 207 3.78 -7.39 23.80
C ALA A 207 3.41 -6.20 24.70
N ASP A 208 4.12 -5.10 24.51
CA ASP A 208 3.71 -3.79 25.00
C ASP A 208 2.97 -3.09 23.87
N LEU A 209 1.70 -2.75 24.11
CA LEU A 209 0.84 -2.10 23.12
C LEU A 209 0.49 -0.69 23.58
N TYR A 210 0.35 0.22 22.62
CA TYR A 210 -0.04 1.60 22.85
C TYR A 210 -1.19 1.98 21.93
N HIS A 211 -2.20 2.63 22.47
CA HIS A 211 -3.31 3.15 21.68
C HIS A 211 -3.17 4.66 21.53
N ALA A 212 -2.87 5.10 20.31
CA ALA A 212 -2.46 6.48 20.03
C ALA A 212 -3.56 7.52 20.35
N ALA A 213 -4.81 7.25 19.96
CA ALA A 213 -5.91 8.20 20.14
C ALA A 213 -6.35 8.37 21.60
N THR A 214 -6.26 7.30 22.41
CA THR A 214 -6.64 7.33 23.84
C THR A 214 -5.44 7.51 24.77
N LYS A 215 -4.23 7.54 24.20
CA LYS A 215 -2.96 7.56 24.92
C LYS A 215 -2.83 6.46 25.97
N ARG A 216 -3.49 5.32 25.75
CA ARG A 216 -3.55 4.22 26.73
C ARG A 216 -2.45 3.20 26.48
N ASN A 217 -1.74 2.87 27.55
CA ASN A 217 -0.72 1.82 27.56
C ASN A 217 -1.31 0.47 27.97
N TYR A 218 -0.88 -0.58 27.30
CA TYR A 218 -1.19 -1.97 27.62
C TYR A 218 0.13 -2.74 27.71
N PRO A 219 0.83 -2.67 28.86
CA PRO A 219 2.13 -3.28 29.03
C PRO A 219 2.03 -4.78 29.28
N ARG A 220 3.05 -5.53 28.85
CA ARG A 220 3.31 -6.95 29.13
C ARG A 220 2.11 -7.84 28.84
N ARG A 221 1.40 -7.55 27.75
CA ARG A 221 0.26 -8.33 27.30
C ARG A 221 0.71 -9.66 26.75
N ARG A 222 -0.08 -10.70 27.02
CA ARG A 222 0.17 -12.07 26.61
C ARG A 222 -0.95 -12.59 25.71
N VAL A 223 -0.70 -13.74 25.09
CA VAL A 223 -1.76 -14.51 24.46
C VAL A 223 -2.89 -14.74 25.46
N ASP A 224 -4.12 -14.70 24.97
CA ASP A 224 -5.38 -14.75 25.70
C ASP A 224 -5.81 -13.51 26.50
N ASP A 225 -4.94 -12.50 26.65
CA ASP A 225 -5.34 -11.22 27.25
C ASP A 225 -6.41 -10.52 26.41
N GLN A 226 -7.33 -9.83 27.10
CA GLN A 226 -8.37 -9.02 26.48
C GLN A 226 -8.07 -7.52 26.56
N LEU A 227 -8.37 -6.82 25.48
CA LEU A 227 -8.28 -5.37 25.34
C LEU A 227 -9.66 -4.82 24.98
N ASN A 228 -10.04 -3.70 25.59
CA ASN A 228 -11.21 -2.95 25.18
C ASN A 228 -10.76 -1.75 24.33
N LEU A 229 -11.20 -1.71 23.08
CA LEU A 229 -10.88 -0.72 22.06
C LEU A 229 -12.19 -0.26 21.42
N GLY A 230 -12.51 1.03 21.53
CA GLY A 230 -13.72 1.59 20.89
C GLY A 230 -15.04 0.99 21.34
N GLY A 231 -15.10 0.41 22.55
CA GLY A 231 -16.28 -0.28 23.06
C GLY A 231 -16.39 -1.74 22.62
N GLU A 232 -15.46 -2.23 21.81
CA GLU A 232 -15.34 -3.63 21.41
C GLU A 232 -14.25 -4.35 22.23
N VAL A 233 -14.45 -5.64 22.47
CA VAL A 233 -13.48 -6.49 23.16
C VAL A 233 -12.69 -7.29 22.14
N TYR A 234 -11.38 -7.15 22.20
CA TYR A 234 -10.41 -7.89 21.40
C TYR A 234 -9.62 -8.82 22.29
N LYS A 235 -9.40 -10.06 21.84
CA LYS A 235 -8.54 -11.05 22.49
C LYS A 235 -7.24 -11.17 21.70
N ILE A 236 -6.11 -11.21 22.39
CA ILE A 236 -4.82 -11.51 21.75
C ILE A 236 -4.76 -13.02 21.48
N VAL A 237 -4.71 -13.40 20.21
CA VAL A 237 -4.68 -14.81 19.79
C VAL A 237 -3.27 -15.29 19.47
N ALA A 238 -2.39 -14.38 19.04
CA ALA A 238 -1.01 -14.73 18.78
C ALA A 238 -0.08 -13.53 18.98
N ILE A 239 1.11 -13.80 19.50
CA ILE A 239 2.24 -12.86 19.53
C ILE A 239 3.41 -13.58 18.89
N GLN A 240 3.90 -13.01 17.79
CA GLN A 240 5.09 -13.45 17.07
C GLN A 240 6.24 -12.48 17.40
N ALA A 241 7.43 -12.74 16.85
CA ALA A 241 8.60 -11.90 17.12
C ALA A 241 8.43 -10.45 16.64
N ASP A 242 7.63 -10.24 15.60
CA ASP A 242 7.44 -8.99 14.88
C ASP A 242 5.97 -8.56 14.76
N ALA A 243 5.01 -9.35 15.25
CA ALA A 243 3.59 -9.08 15.05
C ALA A 243 2.72 -9.49 16.23
N VAL A 244 1.58 -8.81 16.36
CA VAL A 244 0.52 -9.16 17.32
C VAL A 244 -0.78 -9.32 16.57
N THR A 245 -1.44 -10.47 16.74
CA THR A 245 -2.75 -10.74 16.15
C THR A 245 -3.82 -10.66 17.23
N LEU A 246 -4.83 -9.84 16.96
CA LEU A 246 -6.00 -9.67 17.81
C LEU A 246 -7.24 -10.17 17.08
N GLU A 247 -8.16 -10.77 17.83
CA GLU A 247 -9.44 -11.25 17.35
C GLU A 247 -10.56 -10.52 18.10
N ASN A 248 -11.51 -9.93 17.39
CA ASN A 248 -12.70 -9.37 18.02
C ASN A 248 -13.57 -10.52 18.54
N VAL A 249 -13.94 -10.47 19.83
CA VAL A 249 -14.64 -11.57 20.53
C VAL A 249 -16.05 -11.83 19.97
N HIS A 250 -16.70 -10.82 19.38
CA HIS A 250 -18.06 -10.95 18.84
C HIS A 250 -18.09 -11.27 17.35
N THR A 251 -17.21 -10.67 16.56
CA THR A 251 -17.20 -10.83 15.10
C THR A 251 -16.22 -11.89 14.61
N LEU A 252 -15.33 -12.38 15.48
CA LEU A 252 -14.23 -13.31 15.18
C LEU A 252 -13.27 -12.79 14.10
N LYS A 253 -13.36 -11.50 13.75
CA LYS A 253 -12.48 -10.86 12.78
C LYS A 253 -11.09 -10.72 13.38
N ARG A 254 -10.10 -11.22 12.65
CA ARG A 254 -8.68 -11.13 13.02
C ARG A 254 -8.02 -9.94 12.37
N THR A 255 -7.19 -9.25 13.14
CA THR A 255 -6.37 -8.14 12.68
C THR A 255 -4.96 -8.35 13.20
N THR A 256 -3.99 -8.36 12.30
CA THR A 256 -2.57 -8.47 12.65
C THR A 256 -1.94 -7.10 12.55
N ILE A 257 -1.34 -6.66 13.66
CA ILE A 257 -0.60 -5.42 13.75
C ILE A 257 0.87 -5.78 13.73
N GLN A 258 1.55 -5.35 12.66
CA GLN A 258 2.98 -5.49 12.56
C GLN A 258 3.65 -4.51 13.53
N ARG A 259 4.70 -4.97 14.21
CA ARG A 259 5.66 -4.09 14.85
C ARG A 259 6.35 -3.35 13.72
N ASN A 260 5.89 -2.14 13.45
CA ASN A 260 6.63 -1.23 12.61
C ASN A 260 7.99 -1.04 13.28
N ALA A 261 9.04 -1.62 12.71
CA ALA A 261 10.42 -1.31 13.04
C ALA A 261 10.69 0.12 12.56
N ALA A 262 10.08 1.09 13.22
CA ALA A 262 10.09 2.49 12.83
C ALA A 262 10.93 3.27 13.84
N ARG A 263 12.22 3.38 13.47
CA ARG A 263 13.23 4.39 13.80
C ARG A 263 13.75 4.47 15.24
#